data_AF-A0A7J3Z8H2-F1
#
_entry.id   AF-A0A7J3Z8H2-F1
#
_cell.length_a   1.000
_cell.length_b   1.000
_cell.length_c   1.000
_cell.angle_alpha   90.00
_cell.angle_beta   90.00
_cell.angle_gamma   90.00
#
_symmetry.space_group_name_H-M   'P 1'
#
loop_
_entity.id
_entity.type
_entity.pdbx_description
1 polymer ?
#
loop_
_entity_poly.entity_id
_entity_poly.type
_entity_poly.pdbx_seq_one_letter_code
_entity_poly.pdbx_strand_id
1 'polypeptide(L)'
;MLLIVSRLELSSSEIAVLEKLIEINRVIEISELARISGFTEQSISSILELLKSKGIIEVQEHVVTIGKTTEEGMSYLDGLPEEKVVRL
;
A
#
# COMPACT_ATOMS: atom_id res chain seq x y z
N MET A 1 -39.83 2.70 -15.63
CA MET A 1 -38.43 2.36 -15.31
C MET A 1 -38.25 2.62 -13.81
N LEU A 2 -38.35 1.59 -12.98
CA LEU A 2 -38.20 1.71 -11.53
C LEU A 2 -36.71 1.84 -11.20
N LEU A 3 -36.28 3.02 -10.72
CA LEU A 3 -34.99 3.20 -10.07
C LEU A 3 -35.05 2.46 -8.73
N ILE A 4 -34.46 1.26 -8.71
CA ILE A 4 -34.17 0.55 -7.46
C ILE A 4 -33.08 1.37 -6.76
N VAL A 5 -33.49 2.24 -5.83
CA VAL A 5 -32.57 2.86 -4.89
C VAL A 5 -32.19 1.79 -3.89
N SER A 6 -31.18 0.99 -4.22
CA SER A 6 -30.56 0.08 -3.25
C SER A 6 -29.98 0.92 -2.13
N ARG A 7 -30.56 0.84 -0.92
CA ARG A 7 -29.88 1.32 0.30
C ARG A 7 -28.58 0.55 0.41
N LEU A 8 -27.46 1.24 0.20
CA LEU A 8 -26.13 0.68 0.44
C LEU A 8 -25.98 0.49 1.94
N GLU A 9 -25.97 -0.77 2.39
CA GLU A 9 -25.65 -1.12 3.76
C GLU A 9 -24.13 -1.17 3.92
N LEU A 10 -23.60 -0.31 4.78
CA LEU A 10 -22.21 -0.32 5.22
C LEU A 10 -22.16 -0.80 6.66
N SER A 11 -21.24 -1.73 6.93
CA SER A 11 -20.90 -2.14 8.28
C SER A 11 -20.20 -1.00 9.04
N SER A 12 -20.19 -1.07 10.38
CA SER A 12 -19.49 -0.09 11.21
C SER A 12 -18.00 0.04 10.87
N SER A 13 -17.35 -1.06 10.49
CA SER A 13 -15.94 -1.06 10.06
C SER A 13 -15.73 -0.39 8.71
N GLU A 14 -16.64 -0.59 7.75
CA GLU A 14 -16.60 0.10 6.46
C GLU A 14 -16.80 1.60 6.63
N ILE A 15 -17.74 2.02 7.49
CA ILE A 15 -17.97 3.43 7.82
C ILE A 15 -16.71 4.04 8.44
N ALA A 16 -16.13 3.39 9.45
CA ALA A 16 -14.94 3.91 10.12
C ALA A 16 -13.75 4.10 9.17
N VAL A 17 -13.51 3.13 8.26
CA VAL A 17 -12.45 3.25 7.26
C VAL A 17 -12.77 4.35 6.23
N LEU A 18 -14.02 4.45 5.78
CA LEU A 18 -14.45 5.48 4.84
C LEU A 18 -14.34 6.89 5.44
N GLU A 19 -14.76 7.09 6.68
CA GLU A 19 -14.58 8.36 7.41
C GLU A 19 -13.10 8.73 7.48
N LYS A 20 -12.22 7.76 7.75
CA LYS A 20 -10.78 8.00 7.78
C LYS A 20 -10.23 8.42 6.41
N LEU A 21 -10.65 7.75 5.34
CA LEU A 21 -10.28 8.11 3.97
C LEU A 21 -10.71 9.54 3.61
N ILE A 22 -11.92 9.93 4.02
CA ILE A 22 -12.44 11.30 3.82
C ILE A 22 -11.62 12.31 4.63
N GLU A 23 -11.29 12.01 5.89
CA GLU A 23 -10.47 12.87 6.76
C GLU A 23 -9.07 13.11 6.15
N ILE A 24 -8.45 12.07 5.61
CA ILE A 24 -7.11 12.12 5.01
C ILE A 24 -7.11 12.90 3.69
N ASN A 25 -8.16 12.76 2.89
CA ASN A 25 -8.38 13.48 1.63
C ASN A 25 -7.19 13.45 0.64
N ARG A 26 -6.53 12.29 0.53
CA ARG A 26 -5.47 12.03 -0.46
C ARG A 26 -5.34 10.53 -0.71
N VAL A 27 -4.59 10.17 -1.75
CA VAL A 27 -4.13 8.79 -1.95
C VAL A 27 -3.26 8.38 -0.75
N ILE A 28 -3.51 7.17 -0.24
CA ILE A 28 -2.82 6.61 0.91
C ILE A 28 -2.54 5.13 0.69
N GLU A 29 -1.37 4.67 1.13
CA GLU A 29 -1.01 3.26 1.12
C GLU A 29 -1.75 2.48 2.22
N ILE A 30 -2.03 1.20 1.96
CA ILE A 30 -2.71 0.31 2.92
C ILE A 30 -1.96 0.24 4.25
N SER A 31 -0.62 0.18 4.21
CA SER A 31 0.26 0.15 5.38
C SER A 31 0.13 1.41 6.23
N GLU A 32 0.11 2.59 5.59
CA GLU A 32 -0.08 3.87 6.27
C GLU A 32 -1.49 3.98 6.87
N LEU A 33 -2.52 3.60 6.10
CA LEU A 33 -3.91 3.62 6.54
C LEU A 33 -4.15 2.69 7.73
N ALA A 34 -3.58 1.48 7.73
CA ALA A 34 -3.64 0.54 8.84
C ALA A 34 -3.05 1.16 10.12
N ARG A 35 -1.87 1.78 10.02
CA ARG A 35 -1.19 2.42 11.15
C ARG A 35 -2.01 3.54 11.79
N ILE A 36 -2.65 4.39 11.00
CA ILE A 36 -3.40 5.56 11.52
C ILE A 36 -4.84 5.25 11.94
N SER A 37 -5.39 4.13 11.48
CA SER A 37 -6.78 3.70 11.78
C SER A 37 -6.85 2.68 12.90
N GLY A 38 -5.73 2.06 13.29
CA GLY A 38 -5.67 1.03 14.32
C GLY A 38 -6.14 -0.35 13.85
N PHE A 39 -6.39 -0.52 12.55
CA PHE A 39 -6.71 -1.82 11.94
C PHE A 39 -5.45 -2.52 11.42
N THR A 40 -5.53 -3.83 11.21
CA THR A 40 -4.47 -4.57 10.50
C THR A 40 -4.54 -4.31 9.00
N GLU A 41 -3.41 -4.44 8.31
CA GLU A 41 -3.37 -4.33 6.84
C GLU A 41 -4.31 -5.33 6.15
N GLN A 42 -4.45 -6.56 6.67
CA GLN A 42 -5.40 -7.53 6.11
C GLN A 42 -6.86 -7.06 6.26
N SER A 43 -7.19 -6.45 7.40
CA SER A 43 -8.54 -5.92 7.66
C SER A 43 -8.83 -4.73 6.73
N ILE A 44 -7.88 -3.81 6.61
CA ILE A 44 -7.98 -2.69 5.67
C ILE A 44 -8.16 -3.20 4.24
N SER A 45 -7.29 -4.10 3.77
CA SER A 45 -7.37 -4.67 2.43
C SER A 45 -8.75 -5.28 2.14
N SER A 46 -9.28 -6.08 3.07
CA SER A 46 -10.61 -6.68 2.95
C SER A 46 -11.73 -5.62 2.88
N ILE A 47 -11.66 -4.60 3.73
CA ILE A 47 -12.64 -3.50 3.76
C ILE A 47 -12.58 -2.67 2.48
N LEU A 48 -11.38 -2.36 1.97
CA LEU A 48 -11.19 -1.60 0.74
C LEU A 48 -11.76 -2.36 -0.47
N GLU A 49 -11.56 -3.67 -0.56
CA GLU A 49 -12.18 -4.48 -1.62
C GLU A 49 -13.70 -4.50 -1.52
N LEU A 50 -14.28 -4.53 -0.32
CA LEU A 50 -15.73 -4.40 -0.13
C LEU A 50 -16.23 -3.02 -0.59
N LEU A 51 -15.60 -1.93 -0.17
CA LEU A 51 -15.97 -0.57 -0.57
C LEU A 51 -15.82 -0.34 -2.08
N LYS A 52 -14.77 -0.91 -2.69
CA LYS A 52 -14.54 -0.91 -4.14
C LYS A 52 -15.61 -1.70 -4.88
N SER A 53 -15.98 -2.89 -4.40
CA SER A 53 -17.06 -3.70 -4.99
C SER A 53 -18.41 -2.99 -4.98
N LYS A 54 -18.60 -2.06 -4.03
CA LYS A 54 -19.77 -1.19 -3.91
C LYS A 54 -19.68 0.09 -4.76
N GLY A 55 -18.55 0.34 -5.43
CA GLY A 55 -18.31 1.53 -6.25
C GLY A 55 -18.10 2.81 -5.45
N ILE A 56 -17.68 2.71 -4.18
CA ILE A 56 -17.53 3.86 -3.27
C ILE A 56 -16.12 4.46 -3.36
N ILE A 57 -15.11 3.61 -3.59
CA ILE A 57 -13.71 4.02 -3.67
C ILE A 57 -13.02 3.37 -4.87
N GLU A 58 -11.89 3.93 -5.26
CA GLU A 58 -10.95 3.32 -6.19
C GLU A 58 -9.75 2.77 -5.42
N VAL A 59 -9.30 1.57 -5.79
CA VAL A 59 -8.08 0.96 -5.26
C VAL A 59 -7.15 0.69 -6.43
N GLN A 60 -5.92 1.20 -6.34
CA GLN A 60 -4.89 1.03 -7.37
C GLN A 60 -3.72 0.25 -6.79
N GLU A 61 -3.28 -0.76 -7.52
CA GLU A 61 -2.03 -1.47 -7.23
C GLU A 61 -0.88 -0.77 -7.95
N HIS A 62 0.22 -0.51 -7.23
CA HIS A 62 1.44 0.02 -7.80
C HIS A 62 2.63 -0.83 -7.38
N VAL A 63 3.52 -1.12 -8.33
CA VAL A 63 4.75 -1.87 -8.08
C VAL A 63 5.84 -0.91 -7.64
N VAL A 64 6.41 -1.15 -6.46
CA VAL A 64 7.58 -0.42 -5.97
C VAL A 64 8.84 -1.24 -6.24
N THR A 65 9.85 -0.63 -6.86
CA THR A 65 11.18 -1.23 -7.03
C THR A 65 12.11 -0.72 -5.94
N ILE A 66 12.72 -1.64 -5.18
CA ILE A 66 13.64 -1.29 -4.09
C ILE A 66 15.02 -1.88 -4.42
N GLY A 67 16.05 -1.03 -4.41
CA GLY A 67 17.45 -1.44 -4.52
C GLY A 67 18.12 -1.48 -3.14
N LYS A 68 18.82 -2.58 -2.83
CA LYS A 68 19.69 -2.69 -1.66
C LYS A 68 21.07 -3.16 -2.12
N THR A 69 22.12 -2.50 -1.64
CA THR A 69 23.50 -2.94 -1.92
C THR A 69 23.79 -4.27 -1.23
N THR A 70 24.59 -5.12 -1.88
CA THR A 70 25.10 -6.37 -1.31
C THR A 70 26.44 -6.11 -0.59
N GLU A 71 26.88 -7.06 0.24
CA GLU A 71 28.23 -7.00 0.82
C GLU A 71 29.31 -6.93 -0.26
N GLU A 72 29.17 -7.75 -1.31
CA GLU A 72 30.02 -7.70 -2.49
C GLU A 72 30.00 -6.31 -3.13
N GLY A 73 28.82 -5.73 -3.39
CA GLY A 73 28.70 -4.39 -3.98
C GLY A 73 29.36 -3.30 -3.15
N MET A 74 29.35 -3.41 -1.82
CA MET A 74 30.09 -2.51 -0.94
C MET A 74 31.61 -2.67 -1.10
N SER A 75 32.10 -3.91 -1.29
CA SER A 75 33.55 -4.17 -1.44
C SER A 75 34.18 -3.52 -2.68
N TYR A 76 33.36 -3.17 -3.68
CA TYR A 76 33.81 -2.47 -4.89
C TYR A 76 34.11 -0.98 -4.62
N LEU A 77 33.64 -0.41 -3.50
CA LEU A 77 34.04 0.94 -3.08
C LEU A 77 35.53 1.01 -2.74
N ASP A 78 36.13 -0.10 -2.32
CA ASP A 78 37.56 -0.23 -2.03
C ASP A 78 38.41 -0.55 -3.27
N GLY A 79 37.82 -0.48 -4.47
CA GLY A 79 38.45 -0.79 -5.75
C GLY A 79 37.91 -2.05 -6.41
N LEU A 80 38.05 -2.12 -7.73
CA LEU A 80 37.53 -3.23 -8.52
C LEU A 80 38.26 -4.54 -8.16
N PRO A 81 37.58 -5.70 -8.15
CA PRO A 81 38.23 -6.99 -7.92
C PRO A 81 39.42 -7.21 -8.88
N GLU A 82 39.28 -6.81 -10.15
CA GLU A 82 40.33 -6.93 -11.15
C GLU A 82 41.55 -6.07 -10.80
N GLU A 83 41.35 -4.87 -10.24
CA GLU A 83 42.43 -4.00 -9.77
C GLU A 83 43.14 -4.57 -8.54
N LYS A 84 42.41 -5.29 -7.68
CA LYS A 84 42.98 -5.95 -6.50
C LYS A 84 43.86 -7.15 -6.89
N VAL A 85 43.48 -7.89 -7.93
CA VAL A 85 44.25 -9.04 -8.43
C VAL A 85 45.57 -8.64 -9.07
N VAL A 86 45.61 -7.51 -9.79
CA VAL A 86 46.84 -7.02 -10.46
C VAL A 86 47.91 -6.54 -9.47
N ARG A 87 47.55 -6.29 -8.19
CA ARG A 87 48.49 -5.84 -7.14
C ARG A 87 49.07 -6.97 -6.28
N LEU A 88 48.74 -8.24 -6.55
CA LEU A 88 49.31 -9.42 -5.91
C LEU A 88 50.45 -10.01 -6.75
#